data_AF-A0A9D2UFX6-F1
#
_entry.id   AF-A0A9D2UFX6-F1
#
_cell.length_a   1.000
_cell.length_b   1.000
_cell.length_c   1.000
_cell.angle_alpha   90.00
_cell.angle_beta   90.00
_cell.angle_gamma   90.00
#
_symmetry.space_group_name_H-M   'P 1'
#
loop_
_entity.id
_entity.type
_entity.pdbx_description
1 polymer ?
#
loop_
_entity_poly.entity_id
_entity_poly.type
_entity_poly.pdbx_seq_one_letter_code
_entity_poly.pdbx_strand_id
1 'polypeptide(L)'
;LVLGALAKIPWRTWVQSLVSLSWLLAILLVYYLVSGKIESGADVLLTLLTMIAASKVLLWSTPMPVLIDGFIWLCTPLKWVDGSPERVGLALALMVRSIPVIMDSWQLILAAVAARGIKVAQFRLFISLVIATVAYAHETGDALAARGLDR
;
A
#
# COMPACT_ATOMS: atom_id res chain seq x y z
N LEU A 1 1.10 24.66 7.52
CA LEU A 1 0.91 25.00 8.96
C LEU A 1 -0.53 24.82 9.44
N VAL A 2 -1.54 25.36 8.75
CA VAL A 2 -2.98 25.22 9.13
C VAL A 2 -3.46 23.76 9.14
N LEU A 3 -2.98 22.92 8.23
CA LEU A 3 -3.30 21.49 8.18
C LEU A 3 -2.60 20.65 9.28
N GLY A 4 -1.50 21.15 9.85
CA GLY A 4 -0.76 20.46 10.93
C GLY A 4 -1.35 20.69 12.32
N ALA A 5 -2.09 21.80 12.51
CA ALA A 5 -2.72 22.13 13.79
C ALA A 5 -4.02 21.34 14.05
N LEU A 6 -4.69 20.86 12.99
CA LEU A 6 -5.98 20.17 13.08
C LEU A 6 -5.85 18.66 13.34
N ALA A 7 -4.74 18.04 12.97
CA ALA A 7 -4.53 16.61 13.15
C ALA A 7 -3.45 16.38 14.22
N LYS A 8 -3.87 16.05 15.44
CA LYS A 8 -3.01 15.65 16.57
C LYS A 8 -2.18 14.40 16.21
N ILE A 9 -1.11 14.59 15.44
CA ILE A 9 -0.20 13.52 15.02
C ILE A 9 1.08 13.64 15.86
N PRO A 10 1.57 12.56 16.47
CA PRO A 10 2.71 12.61 17.37
C PRO A 10 3.96 13.14 16.65
N TRP A 11 4.55 14.20 17.20
CA TRP A 11 5.78 14.89 16.77
C TRP A 11 6.98 13.96 16.47
N ARG A 12 6.97 12.72 16.98
CA ARG A 12 8.08 11.75 16.80
C ARG A 12 8.13 11.15 15.38
N THR A 13 7.01 11.00 14.68
CA THR A 13 6.99 10.44 13.31
C THR A 13 7.43 11.46 12.25
N TRP A 14 7.24 12.74 12.56
CA TRP A 14 7.77 13.87 11.81
C TRP A 14 9.30 13.85 11.75
N VAL A 15 9.95 13.67 12.90
CA VAL A 15 11.42 13.68 13.02
C VAL A 15 12.05 12.50 12.27
N GLN A 16 11.48 11.29 12.35
CA GLN A 16 12.05 10.10 11.71
C GLN A 16 11.94 10.11 10.18
N SER A 17 10.86 10.72 9.65
CA SER A 17 10.72 10.94 8.20
C SER A 17 11.71 12.00 7.73
N LEU A 18 11.93 13.06 8.53
CA LEU A 18 12.91 14.10 8.27
C LEU A 18 14.34 13.56 8.25
N VAL A 19 14.69 12.56 9.05
CA VAL A 19 16.05 11.97 9.07
C VAL A 19 16.37 11.23 7.78
N SER A 20 15.45 10.43 7.23
CA SER A 20 15.69 9.75 5.96
C SER A 20 15.63 10.72 4.76
N LEU A 21 14.80 11.75 4.86
CA LEU A 21 14.69 12.79 3.83
C LEU A 21 15.76 13.88 3.96
N SER A 22 16.51 13.90 5.08
CA SER A 22 17.59 14.85 5.37
C SER A 22 18.65 14.85 4.27
N TRP A 23 18.99 13.68 3.72
CA TRP A 23 19.95 13.58 2.62
C TRP A 23 19.44 14.28 1.34
N LEU A 24 18.16 14.14 1.05
CA LEU A 24 17.49 14.76 -0.11
C LEU A 24 17.32 16.27 0.11
N LEU A 25 16.93 16.66 1.32
CA LEU A 25 16.87 18.05 1.80
C LEU A 25 18.24 18.73 1.74
N ALA A 26 19.31 18.05 2.14
CA ALA A 26 20.67 18.57 2.10
C ALA A 26 21.14 18.80 0.66
N ILE A 27 20.91 17.85 -0.25
CA ILE A 27 21.18 18.01 -1.69
C ILE A 27 20.39 19.19 -2.26
N LEU A 28 19.12 19.30 -1.91
CA LEU A 28 18.25 20.37 -2.41
C LEU A 28 18.68 21.74 -1.85
N LEU A 29 19.09 21.80 -0.58
CA LEU A 29 19.59 23.00 0.08
C LEU A 29 20.92 23.45 -0.51
N VAL A 30 21.83 22.52 -0.82
CA VAL A 30 23.07 22.82 -1.57
C VAL A 30 22.75 23.34 -2.97
N TYR A 31 21.80 22.72 -3.68
CA TYR A 31 21.36 23.17 -5.01
C TYR A 31 20.74 24.58 -4.97
N TYR A 32 19.92 24.89 -3.95
CA TYR A 32 19.31 26.21 -3.78
C TYR A 32 20.29 27.29 -3.35
N LEU A 33 21.28 26.96 -2.50
CA LEU A 33 22.39 27.86 -2.15
C LEU A 33 23.22 28.25 -3.37
N VAL A 34 23.48 27.30 -4.27
CA VAL A 34 24.21 27.56 -5.53
C VAL A 34 23.35 28.33 -6.54
N SER A 35 22.02 28.14 -6.53
CA SER A 35 21.11 28.76 -7.51
C SER A 35 20.57 30.15 -7.13
N GLY A 36 20.83 30.65 -5.90
CA GLY A 36 20.50 32.02 -5.48
C GLY A 36 19.01 32.36 -5.33
N LYS A 37 18.10 31.41 -5.54
CA LYS A 37 16.63 31.57 -5.42
C LYS A 37 16.12 30.96 -4.12
N ILE A 38 16.41 31.62 -3.00
CA ILE A 38 16.13 31.11 -1.65
C ILE A 38 14.61 30.97 -1.40
N GLU A 39 13.81 31.84 -2.02
CA GLU A 39 12.35 31.92 -1.84
C GLU A 39 11.63 30.69 -2.39
N SER A 40 12.03 30.24 -3.59
CA SER A 40 11.40 29.10 -4.26
C SER A 40 11.74 27.75 -3.59
N GLY A 41 12.87 27.68 -2.87
CA GLY A 41 13.29 26.46 -2.17
C GLY A 41 12.50 26.20 -0.90
N ALA A 42 12.18 27.26 -0.16
CA ALA A 42 11.35 27.16 1.03
C ALA A 42 9.94 26.65 0.68
N ASP A 43 9.34 27.15 -0.40
CA ASP A 43 7.99 26.73 -0.83
C ASP A 43 7.95 25.25 -1.22
N VAL A 44 8.88 24.78 -2.05
CA VAL A 44 8.92 23.38 -2.47
C VAL A 44 9.08 22.44 -1.26
N LEU A 45 9.92 22.83 -0.30
CA LEU A 45 10.13 22.07 0.93
C LEU A 45 8.86 22.03 1.79
N LEU A 46 8.18 23.16 1.96
CA LEU A 46 6.91 23.23 2.69
C LEU A 46 5.80 22.41 2.00
N THR A 47 5.69 22.47 0.67
CA THR A 47 4.71 21.68 -0.09
C THR A 47 4.98 20.19 0.06
N LEU A 48 6.23 19.76 -0.13
CA LEU A 48 6.61 18.35 -0.02
C LEU A 48 6.30 17.80 1.38
N LEU A 49 6.69 18.56 2.40
CA LEU A 49 6.48 18.21 3.80
C LEU A 49 4.99 18.18 4.16
N THR A 50 4.17 19.07 3.61
CA THR A 50 2.72 19.05 3.78
C THR A 50 2.08 17.84 3.08
N MET A 51 2.52 17.50 1.88
CA MET A 51 2.05 16.34 1.12
C MET A 51 2.37 15.02 1.84
N ILE A 52 3.60 14.88 2.35
CA ILE A 52 4.03 13.71 3.11
C ILE A 52 3.25 13.61 4.42
N ALA A 53 3.09 14.73 5.13
CA ALA A 53 2.29 14.76 6.35
C ALA A 53 0.86 14.28 6.07
N ALA A 54 0.20 14.82 5.05
CA ALA A 54 -1.15 14.42 4.63
C ALA A 54 -1.24 12.92 4.31
N SER A 55 -0.28 12.39 3.55
CA SER A 55 -0.19 10.95 3.23
C SER A 55 -0.04 10.11 4.49
N LYS A 56 0.80 10.52 5.45
CA LYS A 56 0.97 9.80 6.71
C LYS A 56 -0.24 9.89 7.64
N VAL A 57 -0.92 11.04 7.69
CA VAL A 57 -2.20 11.14 8.42
C VAL A 57 -3.15 10.11 7.87
N LEU A 58 -3.31 10.07 6.55
CA LEU A 58 -4.19 9.15 5.85
C LEU A 58 -3.83 7.69 6.15
N LEU A 59 -2.54 7.34 6.15
CA LEU A 59 -2.07 5.98 6.43
C LEU A 59 -2.24 5.55 7.89
N TRP A 60 -2.21 6.50 8.84
CA TRP A 60 -2.30 6.22 10.26
C TRP A 60 -3.72 6.34 10.82
N SER A 61 -4.54 7.23 10.26
CA SER A 61 -5.93 7.43 10.65
C SER A 61 -6.87 6.38 10.06
N THR A 62 -6.41 5.64 9.06
CA THR A 62 -7.26 4.74 8.27
C THR A 62 -6.80 3.29 8.44
N PRO A 63 -7.67 2.38 8.90
CA PRO A 63 -7.36 0.96 8.97
C PRO A 63 -6.90 0.43 7.60
N MET A 64 -5.94 -0.49 7.58
CA MET A 64 -5.43 -1.13 6.35
C MET A 64 -6.55 -1.62 5.41
N PRO A 65 -7.66 -2.22 5.91
CA PRO A 65 -8.78 -2.62 5.05
C PRO A 65 -9.45 -1.45 4.32
N VAL A 66 -9.65 -0.31 5.00
CA VAL A 66 -10.34 0.87 4.43
C VAL A 66 -9.45 1.59 3.41
N LEU A 67 -8.12 1.58 3.60
CA LEU A 67 -7.17 2.07 2.60
C LEU A 67 -7.21 1.24 1.31
N ILE A 68 -7.26 -0.08 1.48
CA ILE A 68 -7.38 -1.01 0.37
C ILE A 68 -8.73 -0.76 -0.35
N ASP A 69 -9.85 -0.63 0.38
CA ASP A 69 -11.18 -0.31 -0.20
C ASP A 69 -11.20 1.03 -0.97
N GLY A 70 -10.50 2.05 -0.47
CA GLY A 70 -10.34 3.32 -1.19
C GLY A 70 -9.50 3.18 -2.47
N PHE A 71 -8.43 2.38 -2.43
CA PHE A 71 -7.60 2.11 -3.60
C PHE A 71 -8.37 1.31 -4.67
N ILE A 72 -9.17 0.33 -4.22
CA ILE A 72 -10.10 -0.45 -5.05
C ILE A 72 -11.08 0.47 -5.77
N TRP A 73 -11.67 1.41 -5.04
CA TRP A 73 -12.58 2.41 -5.61
C TRP A 73 -11.86 3.26 -6.67
N LEU A 74 -10.61 3.65 -6.43
CA LEU A 74 -9.78 4.40 -7.38
C LEU A 74 -9.44 3.60 -8.65
N CYS A 75 -9.31 2.28 -8.54
CA CYS A 75 -9.06 1.38 -9.67
C CYS A 75 -10.34 0.92 -10.38
N THR A 76 -11.52 1.18 -9.81
CA THR A 76 -12.83 0.85 -10.40
C THR A 76 -13.07 1.44 -11.80
N PRO A 77 -12.63 2.65 -12.19
CA PRO A 77 -12.78 3.15 -13.56
C PRO A 77 -12.02 2.31 -14.61
N LEU A 78 -11.06 1.47 -14.21
CA LEU A 78 -10.31 0.62 -15.14
C LEU A 78 -11.16 -0.56 -15.70
N LYS A 79 -12.38 -0.76 -15.18
CA LYS A 79 -13.37 -1.75 -15.67
C LYS A 79 -13.81 -1.51 -17.12
N TRP A 80 -13.41 -0.41 -17.74
CA TRP A 80 -13.85 0.01 -19.07
C TRP A 80 -12.98 -0.55 -20.21
N VAL A 81 -11.93 -1.34 -19.90
CA VAL A 81 -10.85 -1.64 -20.88
C VAL A 81 -10.99 -2.99 -21.62
N ASP A 82 -11.95 -3.89 -21.32
CA ASP A 82 -12.08 -5.14 -22.08
C ASP A 82 -13.52 -5.66 -22.27
N GLY A 83 -13.73 -6.40 -23.38
CA GLY A 83 -14.99 -6.66 -24.12
C GLY A 83 -16.16 -7.37 -23.44
N SER A 84 -16.22 -7.39 -22.10
CA SER A 84 -17.47 -7.60 -21.34
C SER A 84 -17.28 -6.97 -19.96
N PRO A 85 -17.87 -5.79 -19.70
CA PRO A 85 -17.62 -5.02 -18.47
C PRO A 85 -18.00 -5.82 -17.20
N GLU A 86 -18.90 -6.79 -17.30
CA GLU A 86 -19.29 -7.67 -16.19
C GLU A 86 -18.16 -8.62 -15.74
N ARG A 87 -17.45 -9.27 -16.69
CA ARG A 87 -16.39 -10.25 -16.36
C ARG A 87 -15.16 -9.56 -15.79
N VAL A 88 -14.77 -8.43 -16.39
CA VAL A 88 -13.67 -7.59 -15.90
C VAL A 88 -13.99 -7.03 -14.51
N GLY A 89 -15.23 -6.57 -14.32
CA GLY A 89 -15.70 -6.06 -13.03
C GLY A 89 -15.67 -7.12 -11.92
N LEU A 90 -16.07 -8.36 -12.25
CA LEU A 90 -16.03 -9.50 -11.33
C LEU A 90 -14.59 -9.90 -11.00
N ALA A 91 -13.73 -10.04 -12.01
CA ALA A 91 -12.32 -10.41 -11.83
C ALA A 91 -11.58 -9.38 -10.96
N LEU A 92 -11.77 -8.09 -11.21
CA LEU A 92 -11.16 -7.03 -10.41
C LEU A 92 -11.67 -7.08 -8.97
N ALA A 93 -12.97 -7.22 -8.74
CA ALA A 93 -13.55 -7.33 -7.40
C ALA A 93 -13.02 -8.55 -6.63
N LEU A 94 -12.82 -9.68 -7.31
CA LEU A 94 -12.22 -10.87 -6.73
C LEU A 94 -10.75 -10.64 -6.38
N MET A 95 -9.93 -10.12 -7.30
CA MET A 95 -8.51 -9.82 -7.03
C MET A 95 -8.32 -8.96 -5.79
N VAL A 96 -9.12 -7.90 -5.73
CA VAL A 96 -9.21 -6.95 -4.66
C VAL A 96 -9.55 -7.61 -3.32
N ARG A 97 -10.61 -8.43 -3.29
CA ARG A 97 -11.05 -9.14 -2.09
C ARG A 97 -10.05 -10.23 -1.67
N SER A 98 -9.24 -10.74 -2.59
CA SER A 98 -8.20 -11.72 -2.29
C SER A 98 -7.00 -11.11 -1.55
N ILE A 99 -6.74 -9.80 -1.69
CA ILE A 99 -5.64 -9.11 -0.99
C ILE A 99 -5.64 -9.38 0.53
N PRO A 100 -6.74 -9.16 1.28
CA PRO A 100 -6.77 -9.43 2.72
C PRO A 100 -6.55 -10.92 3.06
N VAL A 101 -7.06 -11.85 2.24
CA VAL A 101 -6.88 -13.30 2.46
C VAL A 101 -5.41 -13.70 2.32
N ILE A 102 -4.72 -13.14 1.32
CA ILE A 102 -3.28 -13.36 1.12
C ILE A 102 -2.47 -12.75 2.28
N MET A 103 -2.87 -11.57 2.78
CA MET A 103 -2.21 -10.94 3.93
C MET A 103 -2.36 -11.78 5.21
N ASP A 104 -3.53 -12.35 5.47
CA ASP A 104 -3.76 -13.21 6.63
C ASP A 104 -2.95 -14.51 6.54
N SER A 105 -2.94 -15.12 5.34
CA SER A 105 -2.11 -16.31 5.05
C SER A 105 -0.63 -16.04 5.30
N TRP A 106 -0.14 -14.86 4.92
CA TRP A 106 1.24 -14.45 5.19
C TRP A 106 1.56 -14.37 6.68
N GLN A 107 0.67 -13.76 7.48
CA GLN A 107 0.85 -13.69 8.94
C GLN A 107 0.85 -15.08 9.58
N LEU A 108 -0.04 -15.97 9.12
CA LEU A 108 -0.11 -17.34 9.60
C LEU A 108 1.18 -18.12 9.29
N ILE A 109 1.74 -17.96 8.09
CA ILE A 109 3.01 -18.59 7.71
C ILE A 109 4.14 -18.08 8.61
N LEU A 110 4.22 -16.77 8.85
CA LEU A 110 5.24 -16.20 9.74
C LEU A 110 5.09 -16.70 11.18
N ALA A 111 3.86 -16.78 11.70
CA ALA A 111 3.58 -17.32 13.02
C ALA A 111 3.98 -18.80 13.13
N ALA A 112 3.69 -19.61 12.11
CA ALA A 112 4.07 -21.02 12.06
C ALA A 112 5.59 -21.21 12.01
N VAL A 113 6.30 -20.34 11.28
CA VAL A 113 7.76 -20.33 11.22
C VAL A 113 8.37 -19.95 12.56
N ALA A 114 7.84 -18.91 13.20
CA ALA A 114 8.28 -18.48 14.52
C ALA A 114 8.09 -19.59 15.57
N ALA A 115 6.96 -20.30 15.54
CA ALA A 115 6.70 -21.44 16.43
C ALA A 115 7.66 -22.62 16.21
N ARG A 116 8.15 -22.81 14.98
CA ARG A 116 9.15 -23.85 14.67
C ARG A 116 10.58 -23.44 15.05
N GLY A 117 10.83 -22.15 15.30
CA GLY A 117 12.17 -21.64 15.62
C GLY A 117 13.20 -21.78 14.49
N ILE A 118 12.76 -22.08 13.26
CA ILE A 118 13.65 -22.32 12.12
C ILE A 118 13.84 -21.01 11.35
N LYS A 119 15.11 -20.65 11.08
CA LYS A 119 15.43 -19.60 10.11
C LYS A 119 15.18 -20.12 8.70
N VAL A 120 14.01 -19.81 8.13
CA VAL A 120 13.70 -20.09 6.73
C VAL A 120 14.23 -18.98 5.84
N ALA A 121 14.79 -19.37 4.69
CA ALA A 121 15.17 -18.42 3.65
C ALA A 121 13.92 -17.69 3.12
N GLN A 122 14.07 -16.38 2.86
CA GLN A 122 12.99 -15.50 2.37
C GLN A 122 12.25 -16.10 1.16
N PHE A 123 12.99 -16.70 0.23
CA PHE A 123 12.43 -17.32 -0.98
C PHE A 123 11.47 -18.49 -0.66
N ARG A 124 11.74 -19.24 0.40
CA ARG A 124 10.91 -20.40 0.80
C ARG A 124 9.56 -19.96 1.41
N LEU A 125 9.55 -18.80 2.09
CA LEU A 125 8.30 -18.17 2.55
C LEU A 125 7.41 -17.77 1.38
N PHE A 126 7.99 -17.15 0.34
CA PHE A 126 7.26 -16.76 -0.86
C PHE A 126 6.69 -17.95 -1.61
N ILE A 127 7.47 -19.03 -1.78
CA ILE A 127 6.96 -20.26 -2.41
C ILE A 127 5.71 -20.79 -1.68
N SER A 128 5.76 -20.84 -0.33
CA SER A 128 4.62 -21.30 0.46
C SER A 128 3.40 -20.39 0.30
N LEU A 129 3.61 -19.08 0.24
CA LEU A 129 2.54 -18.11 0.01
C LEU A 129 1.91 -18.29 -1.38
N VAL A 130 2.73 -18.49 -2.42
CA VAL A 130 2.26 -18.74 -3.78
C VAL A 130 1.43 -20.01 -3.84
N ILE A 131 1.88 -21.11 -3.23
CA ILE A 131 1.13 -22.37 -3.19
C ILE A 131 -0.22 -22.18 -2.49
N ALA A 132 -0.25 -21.50 -1.33
CA ALA A 132 -1.49 -21.21 -0.61
C ALA A 132 -2.45 -20.33 -1.45
N THR A 133 -1.91 -19.33 -2.16
CA THR A 133 -2.69 -18.44 -3.02
C THR A 133 -3.27 -19.17 -4.23
N VAL A 134 -2.51 -20.07 -4.85
CA VAL A 134 -2.97 -20.91 -5.96
C VAL A 134 -4.06 -21.89 -5.50
N ALA A 135 -3.88 -22.51 -4.34
CA ALA A 135 -4.92 -23.37 -3.75
C ALA A 135 -6.22 -22.61 -3.51
N TYR A 136 -6.13 -21.39 -2.96
CA TYR A 136 -7.28 -20.50 -2.78
C TYR A 136 -7.96 -20.12 -4.11
N ALA A 137 -7.16 -19.87 -5.16
CA ALA A 137 -7.69 -19.57 -6.48
C ALA A 137 -8.44 -20.76 -7.09
N HIS A 138 -7.94 -21.99 -6.92
CA HIS A 138 -8.64 -23.20 -7.34
C HIS A 138 -9.97 -23.39 -6.61
N GLU A 139 -9.97 -23.28 -5.28
CA GLU A 139 -11.21 -23.43 -4.49
C GLU A 139 -12.24 -22.35 -4.85
N THR A 140 -11.79 -21.11 -5.07
CA THR A 140 -12.66 -20.01 -5.51
C THR A 140 -13.18 -20.23 -6.93
N GLY A 141 -12.34 -20.78 -7.83
CA GLY A 141 -12.72 -21.14 -9.20
C GLY A 141 -13.75 -22.25 -9.26
N ASP A 142 -13.57 -23.31 -8.47
CA ASP A 142 -14.51 -24.43 -8.37
C ASP A 142 -15.87 -23.95 -7.82
N ALA A 143 -15.85 -23.03 -6.85
CA ALA A 143 -17.06 -22.40 -6.33
C ALA A 143 -17.77 -21.50 -7.36
N LEU A 144 -17.02 -20.78 -8.20
CA LEU A 144 -17.57 -19.97 -9.29
C LEU A 144 -18.16 -20.85 -10.40
N ALA A 145 -17.51 -21.95 -10.75
CA ALA A 145 -17.99 -22.94 -11.71
C ALA A 145 -19.29 -23.60 -11.25
N ALA A 146 -19.38 -23.98 -9.97
CA ALA A 146 -20.61 -24.52 -9.37
C ALA A 146 -21.78 -23.52 -9.38
N ARG A 147 -21.50 -22.22 -9.40
CA ARG A 147 -22.50 -21.14 -9.52
C ARG A 147 -22.87 -20.81 -10.97
N GLY A 148 -22.29 -21.50 -11.95
CA GLY A 148 -22.59 -21.32 -13.38
C GLY A 148 -22.01 -20.05 -14.00
N LEU A 149 -21.03 -19.41 -13.35
CA LEU A 149 -20.38 -18.18 -13.82
C LEU A 149 -19.22 -18.43 -14.81
N ASP A 150 -19.06 -19.68 -15.25
CA ASP A 150 -18.01 -20.18 -16.16
C ASP A 150 -18.37 -20.02 -17.66
N ARG A 151 -19.64 -19.72 -17.99
CA ARG A 151 -20.14 -19.64 -19.39
C ARG A 151 -20.18 -18.23 -19.98
#